data_AF-A0A842XDQ8-F1
#
_entry.id   AF-A0A842XDQ8-F1
#
_cell.length_a   1.000
_cell.length_b   1.000
_cell.length_c   1.000
_cell.angle_alpha   90.00
_cell.angle_beta   90.00
_cell.angle_gamma   90.00
#
_symmetry.space_group_name_H-M   'P 1'
#
loop_
_entity.id
_entity.type
_entity.pdbx_description
1 polymer ?
#
loop_
_entity_poly.entity_id
_entity_poly.type
_entity_poly.pdbx_seq_one_letter_code
_entity_poly.pdbx_strand_id
1 'polypeptide(L)'
;MGRFGGLIRRIVKNFNTAGIDYMFTGALAASYYGTPRTTMDIDIVVKVTREDLQTLATLLRKTEMQVDEQRINEAFDSDFRIITLKDKRT
;
A
#
# COMPACT_ATOMS: atom_id res chain seq x y z
N MET A 1 -5.47 -14.87 11.90
CA MET A 1 -6.25 -13.61 11.79
C MET A 1 -5.46 -12.34 12.13
N GLY A 2 -4.53 -12.32 13.10
CA GLY A 2 -3.87 -11.07 13.53
C GLY A 2 -2.92 -10.38 12.53
N ARG A 3 -2.26 -11.13 11.64
CA ARG A 3 -1.25 -10.58 10.71
C ARG A 3 -1.84 -9.69 9.61
N PHE A 4 -2.86 -10.17 8.88
CA PHE A 4 -3.52 -9.43 7.79
C PHE A 4 -4.21 -8.15 8.29
N GLY A 5 -5.03 -8.26 9.34
CA GLY A 5 -5.64 -7.08 9.97
C GLY A 5 -4.62 -6.11 10.57
N GLY A 6 -3.51 -6.63 11.10
CA GLY A 6 -2.39 -5.83 11.58
C GLY A 6 -1.72 -5.02 10.46
N LEU A 7 -1.53 -5.60 9.28
CA LEU A 7 -1.02 -4.89 8.09
C LEU A 7 -1.94 -3.74 7.69
N ILE A 8 -3.25 -4.00 7.55
CA ILE A 8 -4.25 -2.97 7.21
C ILE A 8 -4.21 -1.81 8.20
N ARG A 9 -4.20 -2.10 9.51
CA ARG A 9 -4.15 -1.05 10.55
C ARG A 9 -2.87 -0.21 10.47
N ARG A 10 -1.71 -0.80 10.20
CA ARG A 10 -0.45 -0.04 10.05
C ARG A 10 -0.53 0.90 8.86
N ILE A 11 -1.06 0.43 7.72
CA ILE A 11 -1.20 1.23 6.52
C ILE A 11 -2.17 2.39 6.76
N VAL A 12 -3.39 2.10 7.20
CA VAL A 12 -4.42 3.12 7.47
C VAL A 12 -3.90 4.19 8.43
N LYS A 13 -3.27 3.76 9.53
CA LYS A 13 -2.72 4.70 10.52
C LYS A 13 -1.67 5.62 9.89
N ASN A 14 -0.66 5.07 9.21
CA ASN A 14 0.44 5.87 8.69
C ASN A 14 0.01 6.78 7.52
N PHE A 15 -0.86 6.28 6.63
CA PHE A 15 -1.31 7.06 5.48
C PHE A 15 -2.24 8.19 5.93
N ASN A 16 -3.14 7.93 6.88
CA ASN A 16 -3.99 8.98 7.47
C ASN A 16 -3.16 10.04 8.21
N THR A 17 -2.16 9.63 9.01
CA THR A 17 -1.26 10.58 9.69
C THR A 17 -0.47 11.44 8.70
N ALA A 18 -0.13 10.89 7.54
CA ALA A 18 0.60 11.61 6.50
C ALA A 18 -0.29 12.46 5.58
N GLY A 19 -1.62 12.34 5.69
CA GLY A 19 -2.55 13.03 4.78
C GLY A 19 -2.45 12.57 3.32
N ILE A 20 -2.02 11.32 3.09
CA ILE A 20 -2.00 10.75 1.73
C ILE A 20 -3.42 10.34 1.35
N ASP A 21 -3.85 10.75 0.17
CA ASP A 21 -5.08 10.25 -0.46
C ASP A 21 -4.83 8.82 -0.97
N TYR A 22 -5.61 7.85 -0.49
CA TYR A 22 -5.55 6.45 -0.92
C TYR A 22 -6.92 5.79 -0.92
N MET A 23 -7.02 4.67 -1.63
CA MET A 23 -8.16 3.76 -1.52
C MET A 23 -7.70 2.31 -1.52
N PHE A 24 -8.36 1.49 -0.71
CA PHE A 24 -8.28 0.03 -0.86
C PHE A 24 -9.08 -0.39 -2.08
N THR A 25 -8.54 -1.35 -2.84
CA THR A 25 -9.20 -1.92 -4.01
C THR A 25 -9.11 -3.45 -3.95
N GLY A 26 -9.37 -4.12 -5.08
CA GLY A 26 -9.22 -5.56 -5.23
C GLY A 26 -10.11 -6.36 -4.29
N ALA A 27 -9.62 -7.51 -3.86
CA ALA A 27 -10.41 -8.48 -3.10
C ALA A 27 -10.81 -7.97 -1.70
N LEU A 28 -10.01 -7.09 -1.08
CA LEU A 28 -10.37 -6.49 0.20
C LEU A 28 -11.58 -5.56 0.07
N ALA A 29 -11.58 -4.68 -0.93
CA ALA A 29 -12.71 -3.78 -1.19
C ALA A 29 -13.96 -4.56 -1.61
N ALA A 30 -13.82 -5.56 -2.50
CA ALA A 30 -14.92 -6.42 -2.90
C ALA A 30 -15.52 -7.19 -1.71
N SER A 31 -14.69 -7.64 -0.77
CA SER A 31 -15.16 -8.33 0.43
C SER A 31 -15.86 -7.40 1.43
N TYR A 32 -15.49 -6.12 1.44
CA TYR A 32 -16.09 -5.12 2.34
C TYR A 32 -17.45 -4.60 1.81
N TYR A 33 -17.53 -4.30 0.50
CA TYR A 33 -18.73 -3.71 -0.11
C TYR A 33 -19.65 -4.73 -0.79
N GLY A 34 -19.18 -5.95 -1.04
CA GLY A 34 -19.92 -7.00 -1.73
C GLY A 34 -19.88 -8.33 -0.98
N THR A 35 -19.66 -9.42 -1.72
CA THR A 35 -19.59 -10.76 -1.13
C THR A 35 -18.17 -11.07 -0.64
N PRO A 36 -17.99 -11.41 0.65
CA PRO A 36 -16.69 -11.77 1.20
C PRO A 36 -16.02 -12.93 0.45
N ARG A 37 -14.71 -12.80 0.18
CA ARG A 37 -13.86 -13.87 -0.35
C ARG A 37 -12.48 -13.86 0.29
N THR A 38 -11.81 -15.00 0.28
CA THR A 38 -10.43 -15.09 0.75
C THR A 38 -9.48 -14.34 -0.20
N THR A 39 -8.53 -13.62 0.39
CA THR A 39 -7.38 -13.01 -0.29
C THR A 39 -6.12 -13.21 0.53
N MET A 40 -4.96 -13.17 -0.13
CA MET A 40 -3.64 -13.32 0.51
C MET A 40 -2.86 -12.01 0.55
N ASP A 41 -3.33 -11.00 -0.16
CA ASP A 41 -2.73 -9.68 -0.33
C ASP A 41 -3.78 -8.57 -0.20
N ILE A 42 -3.30 -7.33 -0.31
CA ILE A 42 -4.11 -6.12 -0.32
C ILE A 42 -3.66 -5.26 -1.49
N ASP A 43 -4.63 -4.68 -2.18
CA ASP A 43 -4.39 -3.73 -3.25
C ASP A 43 -4.74 -2.33 -2.78
N ILE A 44 -3.87 -1.37 -3.06
CA ILE A 44 -4.03 0.03 -2.67
C ILE A 44 -3.68 0.91 -3.86
N VAL A 45 -4.55 1.85 -4.17
CA VAL A 45 -4.22 2.97 -5.06
C VAL A 45 -3.87 4.17 -4.20
N VAL A 46 -2.73 4.79 -4.48
CA VAL A 46 -2.26 6.01 -3.81
C VAL A 46 -2.20 7.15 -4.81
N LYS A 47 -2.58 8.35 -4.38
CA LYS A 47 -2.44 9.57 -5.16
C LYS A 47 -1.21 10.31 -4.66
N VAL A 48 -0.20 10.41 -5.51
CA VAL A 48 1.10 11.01 -5.22
C VAL A 48 1.64 11.70 -6.46
N THR A 49 2.41 12.76 -6.29
CA THR A 49 3.22 13.37 -7.35
C THR A 49 4.64 12.82 -7.34
N ARG A 50 5.49 13.27 -8.27
CA ARG A 50 6.90 12.88 -8.31
C ARG A 50 7.66 13.36 -7.08
N GLU A 51 7.30 14.53 -6.55
CA GLU A 51 7.89 15.13 -5.35
C GLU A 51 7.53 14.33 -4.08
N ASP A 52 6.39 13.65 -4.09
CA ASP A 52 5.91 12.85 -2.96
C ASP A 52 6.62 11.49 -2.83
N LEU A 53 7.32 11.01 -3.88
CA LEU A 53 7.85 9.64 -3.93
C LEU A 53 8.81 9.31 -2.78
N GLN A 54 9.64 10.28 -2.38
CA GLN A 54 10.56 10.11 -1.25
C GLN A 54 9.77 9.95 0.06
N THR A 55 8.78 10.82 0.28
CA THR A 55 7.89 10.76 1.45
C THR A 55 7.11 9.44 1.48
N LEU A 56 6.58 9.01 0.33
CA LEU A 56 5.89 7.73 0.18
C LEU A 56 6.80 6.55 0.56
N ALA A 57 8.04 6.52 0.06
CA ALA A 57 8.99 5.47 0.40
C ALA A 57 9.29 5.43 1.91
N THR A 58 9.46 6.58 2.57
CA THR A 58 9.62 6.66 4.02
C THR A 58 8.40 6.14 4.77
N LEU A 59 7.19 6.49 4.33
CA LEU A 59 5.94 6.04 4.96
C LEU A 59 5.73 4.54 4.79
N LEU A 60 5.98 4.00 3.61
CA LEU A 60 5.93 2.56 3.35
C LEU A 60 6.90 1.80 4.26
N ARG A 61 8.11 2.33 4.49
CA ARG A 61 9.04 1.73 5.48
C ARG A 61 8.48 1.77 6.90
N LYS A 62 7.82 2.85 7.31
CA LYS A 62 7.15 2.95 8.63
C LYS A 62 5.99 1.97 8.78
N THR A 63 5.38 1.54 7.69
CA THR A 63 4.37 0.45 7.70
C THR A 63 4.98 -0.95 7.79
N GLU A 64 6.31 -1.04 7.90
CA GLU A 64 7.10 -2.27 7.92
C GLU A 64 7.12 -3.00 6.56
N MET A 65 6.96 -2.28 5.44
CA MET A 65 7.11 -2.85 4.10
C MET A 65 8.59 -2.91 3.70
N GLN A 66 8.95 -3.90 2.88
CA GLN A 66 10.21 -3.96 2.17
C GLN A 66 10.15 -2.95 1.01
N VAL A 67 10.98 -1.91 1.08
CA VAL A 67 10.95 -0.78 0.16
C VAL A 67 12.29 -0.64 -0.54
N ASP A 68 12.22 -0.59 -1.86
CA ASP A 68 13.30 -0.21 -2.75
C ASP A 68 12.87 1.06 -3.49
N GLU A 69 13.56 2.17 -3.21
CA GLU A 69 13.23 3.49 -3.80
C GLU A 69 13.46 3.50 -5.31
N GLN A 70 14.44 2.76 -5.81
CA GLN A 70 14.69 2.69 -7.25
C GLN A 70 13.49 2.05 -7.95
N ARG A 71 12.97 0.94 -7.40
CA ARG A 71 11.79 0.27 -7.96
C ARG A 71 10.53 1.13 -7.89
N ILE A 72 10.38 1.98 -6.88
CA ILE A 72 9.26 2.93 -6.80
C ILE A 72 9.37 3.96 -7.93
N ASN A 73 10.56 4.52 -8.15
CA ASN A 73 10.80 5.48 -9.23
C ASN A 73 10.55 4.84 -10.61
N GLU A 74 11.13 3.66 -10.85
CA GLU A 74 10.93 2.90 -12.10
C GLU A 74 9.44 2.59 -12.34
N ALA A 75 8.71 2.18 -11.29
CA ALA A 75 7.27 1.96 -11.40
C ALA A 75 6.55 3.26 -11.76
N PHE A 76 6.86 4.38 -11.11
CA PHE A 76 6.21 5.67 -11.39
C PHE A 76 6.43 6.17 -12.82
N ASP A 77 7.60 5.89 -13.40
CA ASP A 77 7.94 6.22 -14.78
C ASP A 77 7.38 5.25 -15.82
N SER A 78 6.91 4.07 -15.39
CA SER A 78 6.25 3.10 -16.28
C SER A 78 4.83 3.54 -16.66
N ASP A 79 4.33 3.04 -17.79
CA ASP A 79 2.95 3.27 -18.22
C ASP A 79 1.90 2.73 -17.24
N PHE A 80 2.24 1.66 -16.49
CA PHE A 80 1.31 0.97 -15.59
C PHE A 80 1.29 1.55 -14.18
N ARG A 81 2.41 2.09 -13.67
CA ARG A 81 2.54 2.65 -12.31
C ARG A 81 2.14 1.71 -11.17
N ILE A 82 2.49 0.44 -11.31
CA ILE A 82 2.19 -0.61 -10.32
C ILE A 82 3.49 -1.14 -9.71
N ILE A 83 3.48 -1.33 -8.39
CA ILE A 83 4.55 -2.01 -7.66
C ILE A 83 3.96 -2.97 -6.63
N THR A 84 4.60 -4.13 -6.48
CA THR A 84 4.28 -5.09 -5.41
C THR A 84 5.35 -5.02 -4.32
N LEU A 85 4.90 -4.85 -3.08
CA LEU A 85 5.76 -4.77 -1.91
C LEU A 85 5.45 -5.92 -0.95
N LYS A 86 6.47 -6.42 -0.24
CA LYS A 86 6.30 -7.46 0.78
C LYS A 86 6.25 -6.83 2.17
N ASP A 87 5.35 -7.33 3.02
CA ASP A 87 5.38 -7.01 4.45
C ASP A 87 6.60 -7.69 5.09
N LYS A 88 7.38 -6.97 5.92
CA LYS A 88 8.53 -7.56 6.62
C LYS A 88 8.12 -8.55 7.71
N ARG A 89 6.84 -8.56 8.12
CA ARG A 89 6.33 -9.40 9.22
C ARG A 89 5.81 -10.76 8.78
N THR A 90 5.82 -11.04 7.48
CA THR A 90 5.32 -12.28 6.84
C THR A 90 6.33 -12.79 5.84
#